data_AF-A0A3M1HI95-F1
#
_entry.id   AF-A0A3M1HI95-F1
#
_cell.length_a   1.000
_cell.length_b   1.000
_cell.length_c   1.000
_cell.angle_alpha   90.00
_cell.angle_beta   90.00
_cell.angle_gamma   90.00
#
_symmetry.space_group_name_H-M   'P 1'
#
loop_
_entity.id
_entity.type
_entity.pdbx_description
1 polymer ?
#
loop_
_entity_poly.entity_id
_entity_poly.type
_entity_poly.pdbx_seq_one_letter_code
_entity_poly.pdbx_strand_id
1 'polypeptide(L)'
;MNGDSPRARFVHRLKLARVALVVAFAVLLARMLELQWIEHRRYALQAERNRIHIVPIPPVRGEITDRQGRGLAVNRLAYRVTLTRELAEDWEATLTRVAALLGWDDVRTAKVRARIARTRPDRPALVADRLRWEDVAPVAARLHRLTGVDIEVGAFRFYPYGPMAAHWVGYLSLAGAEDIARGALPTEYVGRSGAERVCEATLRGEPGWREEEVDARCRRVAVV
;
A
#
# COMPACT_ATOMS: atom_id res chain seq x y z
N MET A 1 45.74 -0.54 70.31
CA MET A 1 45.59 0.01 68.95
C MET A 1 44.39 -0.68 68.29
N ASN A 2 43.49 0.13 67.74
CA ASN A 2 42.05 -0.14 67.55
C ASN A 2 41.73 -1.37 66.69
N GLY A 3 41.16 -2.40 67.32
CA GLY A 3 40.51 -3.51 66.61
C GLY A 3 39.04 -3.17 66.35
N ASP A 4 38.73 -2.65 65.16
CA ASP A 4 37.35 -2.42 64.75
C ASP A 4 36.55 -3.72 64.80
N SER A 5 35.55 -3.75 65.68
CA SER A 5 34.67 -4.89 65.89
C SER A 5 34.12 -5.43 64.56
N PRO A 6 34.04 -6.76 64.34
CA PRO A 6 33.56 -7.34 63.08
C PRO A 6 32.16 -6.83 62.67
N ARG A 7 31.34 -6.41 63.64
CA ARG A 7 30.04 -5.75 63.43
C ARG A 7 30.16 -4.37 62.77
N ALA A 8 31.14 -3.55 63.15
CA ALA A 8 31.34 -2.22 62.56
C ALA A 8 31.70 -2.29 61.07
N ARG A 9 32.57 -3.24 60.69
CA ARG A 9 32.94 -3.50 59.29
C ARG A 9 31.74 -3.99 58.46
N PHE A 10 30.89 -4.84 59.04
CA PHE A 10 29.65 -5.30 58.38
C PHE A 10 28.65 -4.16 58.15
N VAL A 11 28.42 -3.30 59.15
CA VAL A 11 27.54 -2.13 59.03
C VAL A 11 28.06 -1.13 58.00
N HIS A 12 29.38 -0.92 57.93
CA HIS A 12 29.99 -0.05 56.92
C HIS A 12 29.79 -0.59 55.49
N ARG A 13 30.01 -1.89 55.27
CA ARG A 13 29.75 -2.54 53.98
C ARG A 13 28.28 -2.46 53.57
N LEU A 14 27.36 -2.63 54.51
CA LEU A 14 25.92 -2.51 54.26
C LEU A 14 25.52 -1.07 53.90
N LYS A 15 26.10 -0.06 54.57
CA LYS A 15 25.88 1.35 54.22
C LYS A 15 26.41 1.66 52.81
N LEU A 16 27.61 1.19 52.48
CA LEU A 16 28.19 1.35 51.14
C LEU A 16 27.33 0.68 50.05
N ALA A 17 26.87 -0.56 50.29
CA ALA A 17 26.01 -1.27 49.36
C ALA A 17 24.67 -0.55 49.13
N ARG A 18 24.07 0.01 50.20
CA ARG A 18 22.84 0.82 50.09
C ARG A 18 23.07 2.10 49.29
N VAL A 19 24.17 2.81 49.53
CA VAL A 19 24.51 4.01 48.76
C VAL A 19 24.73 3.66 47.28
N ALA A 20 25.47 2.59 47.00
CA ALA A 20 25.70 2.12 45.64
C ALA A 20 24.38 1.77 44.93
N LEU A 21 23.45 1.12 45.63
CA LEU A 21 22.12 0.79 45.10
C LEU A 21 21.31 2.06 44.77
N VAL A 22 21.27 3.03 45.67
CA VAL A 22 20.57 4.30 45.46
C VAL A 22 21.16 5.07 44.27
N VAL A 23 22.49 5.11 44.15
CA VAL A 23 23.16 5.74 43.02
C VAL A 23 22.83 5.03 41.71
N ALA A 24 22.85 3.69 41.69
CA ALA A 24 22.47 2.93 40.49
C ALA A 24 21.03 3.23 40.06
N PHE A 25 20.08 3.26 41.00
CA PHE A 25 18.70 3.65 40.71
C PHE A 25 18.57 5.09 40.22
N ALA A 26 19.32 6.03 40.79
CA ALA A 26 19.33 7.43 40.35
C ALA A 26 19.84 7.57 38.91
N VAL A 27 20.88 6.81 38.53
CA VAL A 27 21.39 6.78 37.14
C VAL A 27 20.34 6.21 36.18
N LEU A 28 19.66 5.12 36.55
CA LEU A 28 18.58 4.55 35.74
C LEU A 28 17.41 5.53 35.60
N LEU A 29 17.03 6.23 36.66
CA LEU A 29 15.96 7.23 36.64
C LEU A 29 16.34 8.42 35.77
N ALA A 30 17.57 8.92 35.88
CA ALA A 30 18.07 9.99 35.02
C ALA A 30 18.05 9.57 33.55
N ARG A 31 18.48 8.33 33.24
CA ARG A 31 18.42 7.79 31.88
C ARG A 31 16.98 7.64 31.37
N MET A 32 16.05 7.23 32.23
CA MET A 32 14.63 7.15 31.89
C MET A 32 14.03 8.52 31.58
N LEU A 33 14.35 9.53 32.40
CA LEU A 33 13.90 10.91 32.19
C LEU A 33 14.51 11.51 30.92
N GLU A 34 15.77 11.20 30.61
CA GLU A 34 16.43 11.59 29.35
C GLU A 34 15.68 11.02 28.14
N LEU A 35 15.36 9.72 28.15
CA LEU A 35 14.56 9.06 27.11
C LEU A 35 13.16 9.68 26.98
N GLN A 36 12.49 9.99 28.10
CA GLN A 36 11.15 10.57 28.10
C GLN A 36 11.10 12.04 27.69
N TRP A 37 12.13 12.86 27.97
CA TRP A 37 12.10 14.28 27.64
C TRP A 37 12.67 14.57 26.24
N ILE A 38 13.78 13.91 25.87
CA ILE A 38 14.52 14.19 24.62
C ILE A 38 13.99 13.36 23.44
N GLU A 39 13.64 12.10 23.65
CA GLU A 39 13.30 11.17 22.56
C GLU A 39 11.79 10.86 22.43
N HIS A 40 10.94 11.38 23.31
CA HIS A 40 9.49 11.16 23.20
C HIS A 40 8.93 11.60 21.85
N ARG A 41 9.38 12.74 21.31
CA ARG A 41 8.98 13.17 19.96
C ARG A 41 9.51 12.22 18.87
N ARG A 42 10.71 11.66 19.02
CA ARG A 42 11.33 10.79 18.01
C ARG A 42 10.68 9.41 17.97
N TYR A 43 10.35 8.84 19.13
CA TYR A 43 9.67 7.55 19.22
C TYR A 43 8.17 7.64 18.94
N ALA A 44 7.50 8.73 19.35
CA ALA A 44 6.11 8.98 18.96
C ALA A 44 5.98 9.13 17.44
N LEU A 45 6.84 9.94 16.79
CA LEU A 45 6.85 10.09 15.32
C LEU A 45 7.20 8.78 14.59
N GLN A 46 8.07 7.93 15.14
CA GLN A 46 8.38 6.63 14.55
C GLN A 46 7.22 5.64 14.66
N ALA A 47 6.50 5.61 15.79
CA ALA A 47 5.29 4.81 15.94
C ALA A 47 4.16 5.31 15.03
N GLU A 48 4.04 6.63 14.87
CA GLU A 48 3.01 7.27 14.06
C GLU A 48 3.26 7.13 12.55
N ARG A 49 4.53 7.18 12.10
CA ARG A 49 4.89 6.88 10.70
C ARG A 49 4.69 5.42 10.32
N ASN A 50 4.75 4.50 11.28
CA ASN A 50 4.43 3.09 11.04
C ASN A 50 2.91 2.82 11.00
N ARG A 51 2.09 3.79 11.41
CA ARG A 51 0.62 3.69 11.45
C ARG A 51 -0.05 4.22 10.20
N ILE A 52 0.55 5.22 9.55
CA ILE A 52 -0.01 5.93 8.40
C ILE A 52 0.61 5.40 7.11
N HIS A 53 -0.20 4.70 6.30
CA HIS A 53 0.18 4.24 4.98
C HIS A 53 -0.41 5.16 3.91
N ILE A 54 0.45 5.83 3.14
CA ILE A 54 0.01 6.72 2.04
C ILE A 54 -0.17 5.88 0.78
N VAL A 55 -1.41 5.69 0.36
CA VAL A 55 -1.75 4.95 -0.85
C VAL A 55 -2.05 5.94 -1.98
N PRO A 56 -1.29 5.91 -3.10
CA PRO A 56 -1.56 6.78 -4.23
C PRO A 56 -2.83 6.32 -4.96
N ILE A 57 -3.75 7.25 -5.20
CA ILE A 57 -4.99 7.00 -5.94
C ILE A 57 -4.78 7.48 -7.38
N PRO A 58 -4.91 6.59 -8.38
CA PRO A 58 -4.85 6.98 -9.78
C PRO A 58 -5.90 8.05 -10.10
N PRO A 59 -5.54 9.11 -10.86
CA PRO A 59 -6.46 10.16 -11.23
C PRO A 59 -7.60 9.67 -12.13
N VAL A 60 -8.73 10.38 -12.08
CA VAL A 60 -9.78 10.23 -13.09
C VAL A 60 -9.35 10.98 -14.34
N ARG A 61 -9.21 10.26 -15.46
CA ARG A 61 -8.80 10.86 -16.73
C ARG A 61 -9.85 11.79 -17.32
N GLY A 62 -9.45 12.78 -18.11
CA GLY A 62 -10.36 13.56 -18.94
C GLY A 62 -11.07 12.71 -20.00
N GLU A 63 -12.32 13.03 -20.32
CA GLU A 63 -13.06 12.36 -21.41
C GLU A 63 -12.71 12.97 -22.77
N ILE A 64 -12.67 12.13 -23.82
CA ILE A 64 -12.52 12.61 -25.20
C ILE A 64 -13.90 12.63 -25.84
N THR A 65 -14.33 13.80 -26.29
CA THR A 65 -15.62 14.01 -26.96
C THR A 65 -15.44 14.59 -28.36
N ASP A 66 -16.35 14.25 -29.27
CA ASP A 66 -16.48 14.91 -30.57
C ASP A 66 -17.05 16.34 -30.43
N ARG A 67 -17.06 17.13 -31.50
CA ARG A 67 -17.65 18.48 -31.61
C ARG A 67 -19.10 18.56 -31.14
N GLN A 68 -19.83 17.45 -31.23
CA GLN A 68 -21.23 17.35 -30.81
C GLN A 68 -21.40 16.91 -29.35
N GLY A 69 -20.30 16.78 -28.59
CA GLY A 69 -20.30 16.31 -27.20
C GLY A 69 -20.47 14.79 -27.05
N ARG A 70 -20.42 14.03 -28.15
CA ARG A 70 -20.51 12.56 -28.11
C ARG A 70 -19.18 11.99 -27.64
N GLY A 71 -19.21 11.15 -26.61
CA GLY A 71 -18.03 10.51 -26.05
C GLY A 71 -17.37 9.54 -27.03
N LEU A 72 -16.10 9.79 -27.35
CA LEU A 72 -15.23 8.88 -28.10
C LEU A 72 -14.42 7.99 -27.15
N ALA A 73 -14.04 8.52 -26.00
CA ALA A 73 -13.40 7.78 -24.92
C ALA A 73 -13.90 8.33 -23.57
N VAL A 74 -14.69 7.52 -22.88
CA VAL A 74 -15.40 7.90 -21.65
C VAL A 74 -14.98 7.00 -20.49
N ASN A 75 -15.19 7.47 -19.27
CA ASN A 75 -14.86 6.69 -18.08
C ASN A 75 -16.09 5.93 -17.60
N ARG A 76 -15.94 4.63 -17.31
CA ARG A 76 -16.98 3.81 -16.69
C ARG A 76 -16.48 3.23 -15.39
N LEU A 77 -17.38 3.06 -14.42
CA LEU A 77 -17.05 2.42 -13.16
C LEU A 77 -16.94 0.90 -13.34
N ALA A 78 -15.84 0.32 -12.87
CA ALA A 78 -15.69 -1.12 -12.70
C ALA A 78 -14.93 -1.43 -11.40
N TYR A 79 -15.03 -2.68 -11.02
CA TYR A 79 -14.24 -3.23 -9.93
C TYR A 79 -12.89 -3.71 -10.45
N ARG A 80 -11.86 -3.50 -9.64
CA ARG A 80 -10.53 -4.09 -9.82
C ARG A 80 -10.12 -4.80 -8.56
N VAL A 81 -9.35 -5.88 -8.73
CA VAL A 81 -8.76 -6.64 -7.63
C VAL A 81 -7.26 -6.35 -7.61
N THR A 82 -6.75 -5.95 -6.46
CA THR A 82 -5.33 -5.69 -6.21
C THR A 82 -4.80 -6.68 -5.16
N LEU A 83 -3.49 -6.97 -5.22
CA LEU A 83 -2.81 -7.83 -4.26
C LEU A 83 -1.50 -7.16 -3.83
N THR A 84 -1.34 -6.95 -2.53
CA THR A 84 -0.11 -6.46 -1.92
C THR A 84 0.62 -7.63 -1.27
N ARG A 85 1.87 -7.87 -1.68
CA ARG A 85 2.60 -9.09 -1.31
C ARG A 85 3.03 -9.09 0.15
N GLU A 86 3.43 -7.94 0.67
CA GLU A 86 3.86 -7.80 2.06
C GLU A 86 2.73 -8.12 3.06
N LEU A 87 1.47 -7.94 2.64
CA LEU A 87 0.30 -8.17 3.47
C LEU A 87 -0.25 -9.59 3.37
N ALA A 88 0.24 -10.38 2.40
CA ALA A 88 -0.20 -11.74 2.18
C ALA A 88 0.81 -12.71 2.81
N GLU A 89 0.34 -13.61 3.69
CA GLU A 89 1.19 -14.67 4.26
C GLU A 89 1.82 -15.54 3.17
N ASP A 90 0.97 -16.02 2.24
CA ASP A 90 1.38 -16.71 1.02
C ASP A 90 0.62 -16.09 -0.17
N TRP A 91 1.30 -15.21 -0.90
CA TRP A 91 0.73 -14.49 -2.04
C TRP A 91 0.49 -15.41 -3.25
N GLU A 92 1.23 -16.52 -3.39
CA GLU A 92 1.04 -17.45 -4.51
C GLU A 92 -0.19 -18.34 -4.29
N ALA A 93 -0.36 -18.86 -3.08
CA ALA A 93 -1.57 -19.59 -2.71
C ALA A 93 -2.79 -18.67 -2.78
N THR A 94 -2.66 -17.42 -2.33
CA THR A 94 -3.73 -16.42 -2.39
C THR A 94 -4.11 -16.10 -3.83
N LEU A 95 -3.13 -15.88 -4.72
CA LEU A 95 -3.38 -15.68 -6.15
C LEU A 95 -4.11 -16.88 -6.78
N THR A 96 -3.72 -18.10 -6.41
CA THR A 96 -4.35 -19.32 -6.92
C THR A 96 -5.81 -19.43 -6.48
N ARG A 97 -6.11 -19.08 -5.22
CA ARG A 97 -7.49 -19.00 -4.71
C ARG A 97 -8.32 -17.94 -5.45
N VAL A 98 -7.75 -16.75 -5.67
CA VAL A 98 -8.42 -15.68 -6.42
C VAL A 98 -8.66 -16.09 -7.87
N ALA A 99 -7.68 -16.71 -8.53
CA ALA A 99 -7.82 -17.21 -9.89
C ALA A 99 -8.93 -18.27 -10.01
N ALA A 100 -9.04 -19.18 -9.05
CA ALA A 100 -10.11 -20.16 -8.99
C ALA A 100 -11.50 -19.51 -8.81
N LEU A 101 -11.61 -18.48 -7.96
CA LEU A 101 -12.86 -17.74 -7.76
C LEU A 101 -13.29 -16.94 -8.99
N LEU A 102 -12.34 -16.46 -9.78
CA LEU A 102 -12.59 -15.71 -11.02
C LEU A 102 -12.68 -16.61 -12.26
N GLY A 103 -12.53 -17.93 -12.11
CA GLY A 103 -12.60 -18.90 -13.22
C GLY A 103 -11.52 -18.69 -14.28
N TRP A 104 -10.28 -18.41 -13.87
CA TRP A 104 -9.18 -18.13 -14.79
C TRP A 104 -8.42 -19.38 -15.24
N ASP A 105 -7.98 -19.35 -16.49
CA ASP A 105 -7.04 -20.33 -17.03
C ASP A 105 -5.62 -20.13 -16.47
N ASP A 106 -4.83 -21.21 -16.49
CA ASP A 106 -3.44 -21.22 -16.02
C ASP A 106 -2.55 -20.19 -16.73
N VAL A 107 -2.80 -19.95 -18.02
CA VAL A 107 -2.05 -18.97 -18.83
C VAL A 107 -2.24 -17.56 -18.29
N ARG A 108 -3.48 -17.19 -17.95
CA ARG A 108 -3.81 -15.87 -17.39
C ARG A 108 -3.19 -15.73 -16.00
N THR A 109 -3.29 -16.78 -15.19
CA THR A 109 -2.71 -16.83 -13.83
C THR A 109 -1.19 -16.68 -13.86
N ALA A 110 -0.49 -17.35 -14.77
CA ALA A 110 0.97 -17.23 -14.92
C ALA A 110 1.41 -15.82 -15.30
N LYS A 111 0.68 -15.15 -16.21
CA LYS A 111 0.96 -13.76 -16.61
C LYS A 111 0.80 -12.78 -15.46
N VAL A 112 -0.24 -12.96 -14.64
CA VAL A 112 -0.49 -12.13 -13.46
C VAL A 112 0.52 -12.41 -12.36
N ARG A 113 0.89 -13.69 -12.14
CA ARG A 113 1.96 -14.10 -11.20
C ARG A 113 3.27 -13.39 -11.52
N ALA A 114 3.69 -13.42 -12.79
CA ALA A 114 4.91 -12.75 -13.24
C ALA A 114 4.87 -11.23 -13.01
N ARG A 115 3.69 -10.60 -13.07
CA ARG A 115 3.52 -9.17 -12.78
C ARG A 115 3.69 -8.89 -11.29
N ILE A 116 2.96 -9.63 -10.44
CA ILE A 116 3.03 -9.50 -8.99
C ILE A 116 4.47 -9.69 -8.50
N ALA A 117 5.18 -10.69 -9.04
CA ALA A 117 6.57 -10.96 -8.69
C ALA A 117 7.53 -9.78 -8.99
N ARG A 118 7.27 -9.00 -10.04
CA ARG A 118 8.07 -7.82 -10.42
C ARG A 118 7.69 -6.56 -9.64
N THR A 119 6.45 -6.47 -9.16
CA THR A 119 6.01 -5.35 -8.33
C THR A 119 6.68 -5.41 -6.96
N ARG A 120 7.04 -4.24 -6.42
CA ARG A 120 7.63 -4.14 -5.09
C ARG A 120 6.67 -4.71 -4.03
N PRO A 121 7.16 -5.40 -2.99
CA PRO A 121 6.29 -6.10 -2.04
C PRO A 121 5.29 -5.21 -1.29
N ASP A 122 5.70 -3.97 -1.02
CA ASP A 122 4.96 -2.90 -0.31
C ASP A 122 3.84 -2.28 -1.14
N ARG A 123 3.81 -2.52 -2.47
CA ARG A 123 2.87 -1.86 -3.38
C ARG A 123 1.79 -2.82 -3.89
N PRO A 124 0.54 -2.34 -4.06
CA PRO A 124 -0.52 -3.14 -4.64
C PRO A 124 -0.20 -3.45 -6.11
N ALA A 125 -0.26 -4.72 -6.47
CA ALA A 125 -0.18 -5.19 -7.84
C ALA A 125 -1.59 -5.43 -8.40
N LEU A 126 -1.85 -4.96 -9.62
CA LEU A 126 -3.14 -5.19 -10.29
C LEU A 126 -3.27 -6.66 -10.70
N VAL A 127 -4.24 -7.35 -10.08
CA VAL A 127 -4.59 -8.74 -10.38
C VAL A 127 -5.56 -8.77 -11.56
N ALA A 128 -6.72 -8.13 -11.37
CA ALA A 128 -7.82 -8.11 -12.32
C ALA A 128 -8.39 -6.70 -12.44
N ASP A 129 -8.79 -6.31 -13.65
CA ASP A 129 -9.46 -5.04 -13.95
C ASP A 129 -10.77 -5.29 -14.70
N ARG A 130 -11.61 -4.24 -14.79
CA ARG A 130 -12.84 -4.23 -15.60
C ARG A 130 -13.85 -5.31 -15.21
N LEU A 131 -13.93 -5.63 -13.91
CA LEU A 131 -14.89 -6.61 -13.39
C LEU A 131 -16.23 -5.92 -13.07
N ARG A 132 -17.33 -6.62 -13.32
CA ARG A 132 -18.64 -6.22 -12.82
C ARG A 132 -18.83 -6.72 -11.40
N TRP A 133 -19.90 -6.26 -10.75
CA TRP A 133 -20.20 -6.69 -9.39
C TRP A 133 -20.40 -8.21 -9.31
N GLU A 134 -21.08 -8.81 -10.30
CA GLU A 134 -21.33 -10.26 -10.31
C GLU A 134 -20.04 -11.07 -10.36
N ASP A 135 -19.04 -10.57 -11.09
CA ASP A 135 -17.76 -11.25 -11.30
C ASP A 135 -16.86 -11.14 -10.04
N VAL A 136 -16.96 -10.04 -9.29
CA VAL A 136 -16.13 -9.78 -8.09
C VAL A 136 -16.79 -10.25 -6.79
N ALA A 137 -18.12 -10.42 -6.77
CA ALA A 137 -18.87 -10.84 -5.57
C ALA A 137 -18.32 -12.10 -4.88
N PRO A 138 -17.89 -13.17 -5.58
CA PRO A 138 -17.30 -14.34 -4.95
C PRO A 138 -15.99 -14.06 -4.19
N VAL A 139 -15.20 -13.09 -4.68
CA VAL A 139 -13.97 -12.62 -4.04
C VAL A 139 -14.32 -11.74 -2.84
N ALA A 140 -15.25 -10.80 -3.01
CA ALA A 140 -15.72 -9.92 -1.94
C ALA A 140 -16.25 -10.69 -0.73
N ALA A 141 -17.03 -11.75 -0.96
CA ALA A 141 -17.55 -12.61 0.11
C ALA A 141 -16.45 -13.31 0.93
N ARG A 142 -15.26 -13.50 0.35
CA ARG A 142 -14.13 -14.22 0.96
C ARG A 142 -12.96 -13.31 1.31
N LEU A 143 -13.13 -11.99 1.20
CA LEU A 143 -12.05 -11.02 1.43
C LEU A 143 -11.40 -11.19 2.82
N HIS A 144 -12.19 -11.57 3.82
CA HIS A 144 -11.73 -11.87 5.18
C HIS A 144 -10.73 -13.04 5.29
N ARG A 145 -10.66 -13.93 4.28
CA ARG A 145 -9.71 -15.06 4.20
C ARG A 145 -8.58 -14.83 3.20
N LEU A 146 -8.64 -13.73 2.46
CA LEU A 146 -7.69 -13.39 1.39
C LEU A 146 -6.84 -12.21 1.86
N THR A 147 -5.87 -12.51 2.75
CA THR A 147 -4.95 -11.51 3.27
C THR A 147 -4.16 -10.85 2.14
N GLY A 148 -4.07 -9.52 2.17
CA GLY A 148 -3.39 -8.72 1.15
C GLY A 148 -4.15 -8.55 -0.18
N VAL A 149 -5.34 -9.13 -0.33
CA VAL A 149 -6.23 -8.87 -1.47
C VAL A 149 -7.14 -7.71 -1.14
N ASP A 150 -7.30 -6.81 -2.09
CA ASP A 150 -8.25 -5.73 -1.98
C ASP A 150 -9.11 -5.57 -3.25
N ILE A 151 -10.31 -5.03 -3.06
CA ILE A 151 -11.26 -4.70 -4.11
C ILE A 151 -11.47 -3.21 -4.11
N GLU A 152 -11.08 -2.59 -5.22
CA GLU A 152 -11.21 -1.16 -5.41
C GLU A 152 -12.23 -0.87 -6.51
N VAL A 153 -13.03 0.17 -6.32
CA VAL A 153 -13.85 0.74 -7.38
C VAL A 153 -13.00 1.74 -8.14
N GLY A 154 -12.87 1.55 -9.45
CA GLY A 154 -12.07 2.40 -10.32
C GLY A 154 -12.78 2.76 -11.61
N ALA A 155 -12.38 3.88 -12.20
CA ALA A 155 -12.78 4.24 -13.55
C ALA A 155 -11.92 3.48 -14.57
N PHE A 156 -12.54 2.83 -15.55
CA PHE A 156 -11.87 2.27 -16.71
C PHE A 156 -12.29 2.99 -17.98
N ARG A 157 -11.40 2.97 -18.98
CA ARG A 157 -11.63 3.61 -20.27
C ARG A 157 -12.56 2.76 -21.13
N PHE A 158 -13.68 3.34 -21.52
CA PHE A 158 -14.65 2.73 -22.44
C PHE A 158 -14.68 3.51 -23.76
N TYR A 159 -14.61 2.78 -24.88
CA TYR A 159 -14.59 3.31 -26.23
C TYR A 159 -15.89 2.96 -26.97
N PRO A 160 -16.89 3.86 -27.03
CA PRO A 160 -18.22 3.54 -27.58
C PRO A 160 -18.20 3.09 -29.04
N TYR A 161 -17.30 3.66 -29.85
CA TYR A 161 -17.17 3.36 -31.29
C TYR A 161 -16.18 2.24 -31.60
N GLY A 162 -15.54 1.65 -30.57
CA GLY A 162 -14.65 0.49 -30.69
C GLY A 162 -13.69 0.57 -31.89
N PRO A 163 -13.70 -0.41 -32.81
CA PRO A 163 -12.77 -0.45 -33.94
C PRO A 163 -12.82 0.75 -34.89
N MET A 164 -13.99 1.39 -35.05
CA MET A 164 -14.17 2.49 -36.02
C MET A 164 -13.29 3.70 -35.71
N ALA A 165 -13.07 3.96 -34.42
CA ALA A 165 -12.27 5.11 -33.94
C ALA A 165 -10.93 4.67 -33.33
N ALA A 166 -10.64 3.37 -33.25
CA ALA A 166 -9.49 2.84 -32.52
C ALA A 166 -8.13 3.37 -33.02
N HIS A 167 -7.97 3.57 -34.34
CA HIS A 167 -6.73 4.09 -34.91
C HIS A 167 -6.48 5.56 -34.57
N TRP A 168 -7.54 6.36 -34.49
CA TRP A 168 -7.47 7.80 -34.21
C TRP A 168 -7.39 8.08 -32.71
N VAL A 169 -8.28 7.46 -31.94
CA VAL A 169 -8.33 7.62 -30.48
C VAL A 169 -7.13 6.93 -29.84
N GLY A 170 -6.82 5.71 -30.27
CA GLY A 170 -5.76 4.89 -29.71
C GLY A 170 -6.23 4.01 -28.57
N TYR A 171 -5.26 3.52 -27.78
CA TYR A 171 -5.52 2.64 -26.65
C TYR A 171 -4.62 2.98 -25.46
N LEU A 172 -5.05 2.53 -24.28
CA LEU A 172 -4.27 2.56 -23.05
C LEU A 172 -3.61 1.21 -22.79
N SER A 173 -2.45 1.22 -22.15
CA SER A 173 -1.90 0.00 -21.53
C SER A 173 -1.40 0.29 -20.12
N LEU A 174 -1.31 -0.75 -19.30
CA LEU A 174 -0.78 -0.63 -17.94
C LEU A 174 0.64 -0.05 -17.98
N ALA A 175 0.98 0.77 -16.99
CA ALA A 175 2.30 1.37 -16.86
C ALA A 175 3.41 0.32 -16.90
N GLY A 176 4.38 0.52 -17.79
CA GLY A 176 5.58 -0.30 -17.91
C GLY A 176 6.71 0.23 -17.04
N ALA A 177 7.87 -0.44 -17.08
CA ALA A 177 9.04 -0.02 -16.30
C ALA A 177 9.49 1.42 -16.61
N GLU A 178 9.43 1.83 -17.88
CA GLU A 178 9.81 3.18 -18.32
C GLU A 178 8.82 4.26 -17.86
N ASP A 179 7.53 3.94 -17.79
CA ASP A 179 6.52 4.91 -17.32
C ASP A 179 6.61 5.05 -15.81
N ILE A 180 6.85 3.95 -15.10
CA ILE A 180 7.10 3.97 -13.65
C ILE A 180 8.35 4.79 -13.33
N ALA A 181 9.41 4.69 -14.14
CA ALA A 181 10.59 5.54 -14.01
C ALA A 181 10.29 7.03 -14.24
N ARG A 182 9.27 7.34 -15.05
CA ARG A 182 8.75 8.69 -15.29
C ARG A 182 7.70 9.14 -14.25
N GLY A 183 7.47 8.36 -13.19
CA GLY A 183 6.54 8.69 -12.12
C GLY A 183 5.10 8.22 -12.32
N ALA A 184 4.84 7.27 -13.22
CA ALA A 184 3.55 6.58 -13.30
C ALA A 184 3.38 5.55 -12.19
N LEU A 185 2.14 5.39 -11.73
CA LEU A 185 1.83 4.35 -10.74
C LEU A 185 1.83 2.96 -11.41
N PRO A 186 2.28 1.89 -10.73
CA PRO A 186 2.24 0.53 -11.31
C PRO A 186 0.83 0.04 -11.67
N THR A 187 -0.20 0.60 -11.04
CA THR A 187 -1.62 0.28 -11.28
C THR A 187 -2.29 1.26 -12.25
N GLU A 188 -1.57 2.28 -12.73
CA GLU A 188 -2.07 3.30 -13.64
C GLU A 188 -1.96 2.83 -15.10
N TYR A 189 -2.94 3.19 -15.91
CA TYR A 189 -2.90 3.01 -17.35
C TYR A 189 -2.23 4.22 -17.99
N VAL A 190 -1.59 4.08 -19.14
CA VAL A 190 -0.90 5.14 -19.90
C VAL A 190 -1.30 5.07 -21.36
N GLY A 191 -1.58 6.21 -22.00
CA GLY A 191 -1.90 6.30 -23.43
C GLY A 191 -0.72 5.89 -24.32
N ARG A 192 -0.96 4.94 -25.23
CA ARG A 192 0.10 4.38 -26.10
C ARG A 192 0.03 4.83 -27.54
N SER A 193 -1.14 5.21 -28.04
CA SER A 193 -1.31 5.63 -29.42
C SER A 193 -2.42 6.67 -29.57
N GLY A 194 -2.55 7.21 -30.78
CA GLY A 194 -3.62 8.12 -31.15
C GLY A 194 -3.68 9.38 -30.28
N ALA A 195 -4.89 9.89 -30.12
CA ALA A 195 -5.22 11.02 -29.25
C ALA A 195 -4.87 10.75 -27.78
N GLU A 196 -4.99 9.51 -27.30
CA GLU A 196 -4.66 9.18 -25.90
C GLU A 196 -3.18 9.45 -25.59
N ARG A 197 -2.25 9.12 -26.51
CA ARG A 197 -0.82 9.42 -26.32
C ARG A 197 -0.51 10.91 -26.44
N VAL A 198 -1.08 11.58 -27.44
CA VAL A 198 -0.80 12.99 -27.73
C VAL A 198 -1.32 13.89 -26.61
N CYS A 199 -2.51 13.58 -26.11
CA CYS A 199 -3.17 14.33 -25.05
C CYS A 199 -2.90 13.77 -23.65
N GLU A 200 -1.97 12.82 -23.47
CA GLU A 200 -1.71 12.16 -22.19
C GLU A 200 -1.45 13.18 -21.07
N ALA A 201 -0.65 14.22 -21.33
CA ALA A 201 -0.34 15.25 -20.34
C ALA A 201 -1.59 16.00 -19.84
N THR A 202 -2.58 16.22 -20.71
CA THR A 202 -3.82 16.91 -20.39
C THR A 202 -4.87 15.95 -19.82
N LEU A 203 -4.92 14.71 -20.32
CA LEU A 203 -5.92 13.71 -19.96
C LEU A 203 -5.61 13.00 -18.65
N ARG A 204 -4.33 12.83 -18.30
CA ARG A 204 -3.89 12.02 -17.15
C ARG A 204 -4.45 12.56 -15.84
N GLY A 205 -4.53 13.88 -15.66
CA GLY A 205 -4.87 14.49 -14.38
C GLY A 205 -3.76 14.31 -13.33
N GLU A 206 -3.99 14.78 -12.11
CA GLU A 206 -3.01 14.71 -11.02
C GLU A 206 -3.32 13.55 -10.07
N PRO A 207 -2.34 12.68 -9.75
CA PRO A 207 -2.57 11.59 -8.82
C PRO A 207 -2.91 12.13 -7.44
N GLY A 208 -4.03 11.64 -6.90
CA GLY A 208 -4.39 11.87 -5.51
C GLY A 208 -3.60 10.94 -4.59
N TRP A 209 -3.69 11.21 -3.30
CA TRP A 209 -3.20 10.31 -2.27
C TRP A 209 -4.26 10.17 -1.18
N ARG A 210 -4.25 9.03 -0.51
CA ARG A 210 -5.09 8.76 0.66
C ARG A 210 -4.23 8.25 1.78
N GLU A 211 -4.47 8.77 2.97
CA GLU A 211 -3.88 8.24 4.20
C GLU A 211 -4.79 7.14 4.74
N GLU A 212 -4.22 5.95 4.90
CA GLU A 212 -4.92 4.81 5.49
C GLU A 212 -4.23 4.44 6.80
N GLU A 213 -5.01 4.39 7.87
CA GLU A 213 -4.56 3.86 9.16
C GLU A 213 -4.70 2.34 9.12
N VAL A 214 -3.56 1.65 9.29
CA VAL A 214 -3.50 0.19 9.23
C VAL A 214 -3.29 -0.41 10.62
N ASP A 215 -4.06 -1.45 10.94
CA ASP A 215 -3.87 -2.29 12.13
C ASP A 215 -2.54 -3.07 12.03
N ALA A 216 -2.05 -3.64 13.12
CA ALA A 216 -0.84 -4.48 13.16
C ALA A 216 -0.91 -5.71 12.23
N ARG A 217 -2.10 -6.04 11.71
CA ARG A 217 -2.35 -7.09 10.70
C ARG A 217 -2.51 -6.52 9.28
N CYS A 218 -2.11 -5.27 9.06
CA CYS A 218 -2.22 -4.52 7.82
C CYS A 218 -3.64 -4.47 7.23
N ARG A 219 -4.65 -4.44 8.11
CA ARG A 219 -6.05 -4.25 7.71
C ARG A 219 -6.37 -2.77 7.81
N ARG A 220 -7.08 -2.23 6.82
CA ARG A 220 -7.57 -0.85 6.86
C ARG A 220 -8.57 -0.68 8.00
N VAL A 221 -8.29 0.26 8.90
CA VAL A 221 -9.15 0.58 10.05
C VAL A 221 -9.97 1.83 9.74
N ALA A 222 -9.36 2.84 9.12
CA ALA A 222 -10.00 4.09 8.74
C ALA A 222 -9.32 4.72 7.52
N VAL A 223 -10.12 5.42 6.72
CA VAL A 223 -9.65 6.37 5.71
C VAL A 223 -9.69 7.75 6.36
N VAL A 224 -8.55 8.42 6.44
CA VAL A 224 -8.43 9.78 6.98
C VAL A 224 -8.60 10.80 5.86
#